data_AF-A0A2E8CW22-F1
#
_entry.id   AF-A0A2E8CW22-F1
#
_cell.length_a   1.000
_cell.length_b   1.000
_cell.length_c   1.000
_cell.angle_alpha   90.00
_cell.angle_beta   90.00
_cell.angle_gamma   90.00
#
_symmetry.space_group_name_H-M   'P 1'
#
loop_
_entity.id
_entity.type
_entity.pdbx_description
1 polymer ?
#
loop_
_entity_poly.entity_id
_entity_poly.type
_entity_poly.pdbx_seq_one_letter_code
_entity_poly.pdbx_strand_id
1 'polypeptide(L)' 'MDREELMRLIAQGPIRVRMNNGETFEVPNAEIATVSDISAAVLVRDEDGRLRHRHLALVCICTVEDLRERPDASPD' A
#
# COMPACT_ATOMS: atom_id res chain seq x y z
N MET A 1 9.62 8.44 3.22
CA MET A 1 8.70 8.23 2.10
C MET A 1 8.13 9.59 1.73
N ASP A 2 8.40 10.07 0.53
CA ASP A 2 7.76 11.28 0.01
C ASP A 2 6.57 10.92 -0.90
N ARG A 3 5.84 11.95 -1.34
CA ARG A 3 4.63 11.80 -2.16
C ARG A 3 4.95 11.25 -3.55
N GLU A 4 5.95 11.81 -4.22
CA GLU A 4 6.30 11.47 -5.60
C GLU A 4 6.80 10.02 -5.72
N GLU A 5 7.61 9.58 -4.76
CA GLU A 5 8.10 8.22 -4.63
C GLU A 5 6.93 7.23 -4.45
N LEU A 6 6.05 7.49 -3.48
CA LEU A 6 4.91 6.62 -3.22
C LEU A 6 3.95 6.55 -4.42
N MET A 7 3.66 7.68 -5.06
CA MET A 7 2.83 7.70 -6.27
C MET A 7 3.44 6.87 -7.40
N ARG A 8 4.77 6.97 -7.59
CA ARG A 8 5.48 6.17 -8.59
C ARG A 8 5.38 4.68 -8.30
N LEU A 9 5.55 4.27 -7.05
CA LEU A 9 5.45 2.87 -6.62
C LEU A 9 4.03 2.32 -6.81
N ILE A 10 3.01 3.07 -6.39
CA ILE A 10 1.59 2.71 -6.59
C ILE A 10 1.25 2.57 -8.08
N ALA A 11 1.79 3.45 -8.94
CA ALA A 11 1.55 3.40 -10.37
C ALA A 11 2.19 2.18 -11.05
N GLN A 12 3.23 1.59 -10.46
CA GLN A 12 3.96 0.47 -11.05
C GLN A 12 3.32 -0.89 -10.81
N GLY A 13 2.50 -1.05 -9.76
CA GLY A 13 1.88 -2.33 -9.49
C GLY A 13 1.40 -2.49 -8.07
N PRO A 14 1.00 -3.72 -7.70
CA PRO A 14 0.58 -4.02 -6.35
C PRO A 14 1.74 -3.78 -5.37
N ILE A 15 1.49 -2.98 -4.34
CA ILE A 15 2.48 -2.72 -3.29
C ILE A 15 1.95 -3.12 -1.92
N ARG A 16 2.86 -3.41 -0.98
CA ARG A 16 2.56 -3.49 0.45
C ARG A 16 3.23 -2.33 1.18
N VAL A 17 2.44 -1.53 1.88
CA VAL A 17 2.91 -0.44 2.73
C VAL A 17 2.96 -0.93 4.16
N ARG A 18 4.09 -0.74 4.84
CA ARG A 18 4.24 -1.01 6.29
C ARG A 18 4.38 0.29 7.06
N MET A 19 3.58 0.43 8.10
CA MET A 19 3.55 1.58 8.99
C MET A 19 4.47 1.37 10.21
N ASN A 20 4.84 2.45 10.89
CA ASN A 20 5.70 2.45 12.09
C ASN A 20 5.05 1.82 13.33
N ASN A 21 3.74 1.62 13.33
CA ASN A 21 3.02 0.88 14.36
C ASN A 21 2.93 -0.64 14.07
N GLY A 22 3.55 -1.10 12.97
CA GLY A 22 3.56 -2.49 12.55
C GLY A 22 2.41 -2.90 11.63
N GLU A 23 1.39 -2.04 11.41
CA GLU A 23 0.31 -2.35 10.48
C GLU A 23 0.82 -2.41 9.02
N THR A 24 0.19 -3.27 8.23
CA THR A 24 0.47 -3.40 6.79
C THR A 24 -0.79 -3.23 5.96
N PHE A 25 -0.64 -2.60 4.81
CA PHE A 25 -1.74 -2.32 3.88
C PHE A 25 -1.32 -2.68 2.47
N GLU A 26 -2.11 -3.51 1.80
CA GLU A 26 -1.89 -3.86 0.40
C GLU A 26 -2.68 -2.91 -0.50
N VAL A 27 -2.00 -2.37 -1.51
CA VAL A 27 -2.56 -1.48 -2.52
C VAL A 27 -2.43 -2.19 -3.87
N PRO A 28 -3.43 -2.99 -4.30
CA PRO A 28 -3.36 -3.75 -5.55
C PRO A 28 -3.20 -2.94 -6.84
N ASN A 29 -3.70 -1.69 -6.87
CA ASN A 29 -3.60 -0.82 -8.03
C ASN A 29 -3.78 0.66 -7.64
N ALA A 30 -3.51 1.56 -8.58
CA ALA A 30 -3.61 3.00 -8.34
C ALA A 30 -5.05 3.52 -8.16
N GLU A 31 -6.08 2.82 -8.65
CA GLU A 31 -7.47 3.29 -8.60
C GLU A 31 -8.05 3.32 -7.19
N ILE A 32 -7.48 2.53 -6.28
CA ILE A 32 -7.91 2.44 -4.88
C ILE A 32 -7.08 3.30 -3.93
N ALA A 33 -6.22 4.18 -4.45
CA ALA A 33 -5.33 5.00 -3.66
C ALA A 33 -5.28 6.45 -4.17
N THR A 34 -5.26 7.39 -3.24
CA THR A 34 -4.96 8.80 -3.52
C THR A 34 -3.87 9.28 -2.58
N VAL A 35 -2.92 10.06 -3.09
CA VAL A 35 -1.77 10.53 -2.32
C VAL A 35 -1.76 12.05 -2.31
N SER A 36 -1.87 12.62 -1.11
CA SER A 36 -1.70 14.04 -0.81
C SER A 36 -0.27 14.34 -0.38
N ASP A 37 0.03 15.60 -0.05
CA ASP A 37 1.36 16.02 0.37
C ASP A 37 1.79 15.42 1.72
N ILE A 38 0.84 14.94 2.54
CA ILE A 38 1.11 14.46 3.91
C ILE A 38 0.58 13.06 4.19
N SER A 39 -0.29 12.52 3.34
CA SER A 39 -0.92 11.21 3.55
C SER A 39 -1.35 10.53 2.27
N ALA A 40 -1.49 9.21 2.35
CA ALA A 40 -2.20 8.41 1.36
C ALA A 40 -3.54 7.92 1.94
N ALA A 41 -4.61 8.09 1.17
CA ALA A 41 -5.91 7.48 1.43
C ALA A 41 -6.04 6.23 0.55
N VAL A 42 -6.22 5.06 1.16
CA VAL A 42 -6.30 3.77 0.47
C VAL A 42 -7.59 3.03 0.84
N LEU A 43 -8.16 2.31 -0.13
CA LEU A 43 -9.31 1.42 0.11
C LEU A 43 -8.80 0.00 0.36
N VAL A 44 -9.06 -0.52 1.56
CA VAL A 44 -8.62 -1.85 1.98
C VAL A 44 -9.84 -2.70 2.28
N ARG A 45 -9.82 -3.96 1.82
CA ARG A 45 -10.88 -4.90 2.13
C ARG A 45 -10.72 -5.41 3.56
N ASP A 46 -11.76 -5.28 4.35
CA ASP A 46 -11.82 -5.77 5.74
C ASP A 46 -12.27 -7.24 5.79
N GLU A 47 -12.25 -7.85 6.97
CA GLU A 47 -12.66 -9.25 7.21
C GLU A 47 -14.08 -9.55 6.71
N ASP A 48 -14.99 -8.58 6.82
CA ASP A 48 -16.38 -8.67 6.33
C ASP A 48 -16.50 -8.52 4.79
N GLY A 49 -15.37 -8.46 4.07
CA GLY A 49 -15.33 -8.30 2.63
C GLY A 49 -15.66 -6.89 2.12
N ARG A 50 -15.87 -5.91 3.01
CA ARG A 50 -16.20 -4.51 2.63
C ARG A 50 -14.93 -3.68 2.43
N LEU A 51 -14.96 -2.74 1.48
CA LEU A 51 -13.89 -1.74 1.33
C LEU A 51 -14.03 -0.68 2.42
N ARG A 52 -12.94 -0.43 3.14
CA ARG A 52 -12.83 0.65 4.13
C ARG A 52 -11.70 1.58 3.75
N HIS A 53 -11.98 2.87 3.92
CA HIS A 53 -10.98 3.91 3.78
C HIS A 53 -9.98 3.85 4.95
N ARG A 54 -8.68 3.78 4.62
CA ARG A 54 -7.57 3.87 5.58
C ARG A 54 -6.70 5.06 5.21
N HIS A 55 -6.33 5.83 6.23
CA HIS A 55 -5.50 7.03 6.09
C HIS A 55 -4.09 6.73 6.59
N LEU A 56 -3.11 6.76 5.70
CA LEU A 56 -1.71 6.43 5.96
C LEU A 56 -0.90 7.73 5.94
N ALA A 57 -0.49 8.22 7.11
CA ALA A 57 0.40 9.38 7.17
C ALA A 57 1.77 9.03 6.56
N LEU A 58 2.26 9.81 5.59
CA LEU A 58 3.50 9.49 4.87
C LEU A 58 4.71 9.40 5.80
N VAL A 59 4.74 10.25 6.83
CA VAL A 59 5.81 10.28 7.86
C VAL A 59 5.86 8.99 8.70
N CYS A 60 4.78 8.21 8.73
CA CYS A 60 4.69 6.96 9.46
C CYS A 60 4.96 5.74 8.57
N ILE A 61 5.18 5.91 7.25
CA ILE A 61 5.50 4.81 6.35
C ILE A 61 6.97 4.42 6.55
N CYS A 62 7.19 3.17 6.96
CA CYS A 62 8.53 2.61 7.16
C CYS A 62 9.08 2.00 5.88
N THR A 63 8.29 1.15 5.21
CA THR A 63 8.71 0.45 3.99
C THR A 63 7.56 0.31 3.01
N VAL A 64 7.89 0.30 1.72
CA VAL A 64 6.98 -0.03 0.63
C VAL A 64 7.62 -1.16 -0.18
N GLU A 65 6.94 -2.29 -0.25
CA GLU A 65 7.38 -3.49 -0.95
C GLU A 65 6.60 -3.64 -2.26
N ASP A 66 7.30 -3.90 -3.35
CA ASP A 66 6.69 -4.28 -4.62
C ASP A 66 6.28 -5.76 -4.57
N LEU A 67 5.02 -6.07 -4.86
CA LEU A 67 4.48 -7.43 -4.81
C LEU A 67 4.55 -8.16 -6.17
N ARG A 68 5.09 -7.53 -7.22
CA ARG A 68 5.30 -8.17 -8.54
C ARG A 68 6.39 -9.25 -8.50
N GLU A 69 7.34 -9.14 -7.58
CA GLU A 69 8.41 -10.11 -7.39
C GLU A 69 8.17 -10.98 -6.14
N ARG A 70 7.20 -11.90 -6.23
CA ARG A 70 7.30 -13.16 -5.50
C ARG A 70 7.51 -14.30 -6.50
N PRO A 71 8.75 -14.73 -6.75
CA PRO A 71 8.96 -16.05 -7.33
C PRO A 71 8.64 -17.08 -6.24
N ASP A 72 7.58 -17.88 -6.49
CA ASP A 72 7.26 -19.17 -5.83
C ASP A 72 6.87 -19.09 -4.33
N ALA A 73 5.72 -19.55 -3.82
CA ALA A 73 4.75 -20.52 -4.31
C ALA A 73 5.43 -21.73 -4.96
N SER A 74 6.28 -22.42 -4.21
CA SER A 74 6.68 -23.78 -4.56
C SER A 74 5.42 -24.66 -4.61
N PRO A 75 5.18 -25.39 -5.72
CA PRO A 75 4.23 -26.49 -5.70
C PRO A 75 4.86 -27.64 -4.90
N ASP A 76 4.22 -28.06 -3.82
CA ASP A 76 4.38 -29.42 -3.27
C ASP A 76 3.43 -30.38 -4.02
#